data_AF-A0A6N1YHW6-F1
#
_entry.id   AF-A0A6N1YHW6-F1
#
_cell.length_a   1.000
_cell.length_b   1.000
_cell.length_c   1.000
_cell.angle_alpha   90.00
_cell.angle_beta   90.00
_cell.angle_gamma   90.00
#
_symmetry.space_group_name_H-M   'P 1'
#
loop_
_entity.id
_entity.type
_entity.pdbx_description
1 polymer ?
#
loop_
_entity_poly.entity_id
_entity_poly.type
_entity_poly.pdbx_seq_one_letter_code
_entity_poly.pdbx_strand_id
1 'polypeptide(L)'
;MIHDNVHVGEVHQLEEFVLDADVIEDIFNNPDPKKTKELEKILIKRFQKHAGDLKFKKLSERLEELRDKAEKGLISSIEFIKELCKLAKETILAEKELEQSMQDKTPKAALTELFLELKTDQTPAVVERIVTDIDAIVRIVRFPGWQQSVSGEREVQKSLRKALLKYKLHKDQALFERAYGYIKEYY
;
A
#
# COMPACT_ATOMS: atom_id res chain seq x y z
N MET A 1 -37.89 -24.78 37.44
CA MET A 1 -38.15 -23.51 36.72
C MET A 1 -36.82 -22.81 36.54
N ILE A 2 -36.62 -22.27 35.35
CA ILE A 2 -35.34 -21.97 34.69
C ILE A 2 -34.65 -20.77 35.37
N HIS A 3 -33.33 -20.86 35.53
CA HIS A 3 -32.45 -19.71 35.77
C HIS A 3 -31.70 -19.44 34.47
N ASP A 4 -32.08 -18.36 33.78
CA ASP A 4 -31.34 -17.85 32.62
C ASP A 4 -30.37 -16.77 33.08
N ASN A 5 -29.13 -17.19 33.35
CA ASN A 5 -27.99 -16.30 33.42
C ASN A 5 -27.49 -16.06 31.99
N VAL A 6 -27.72 -14.85 31.50
CA VAL A 6 -27.16 -14.33 30.26
C VAL A 6 -25.63 -14.40 30.33
N HIS A 7 -25.03 -15.33 29.58
CA HIS A 7 -23.60 -15.33 29.29
C HIS A 7 -23.37 -14.33 28.15
N VAL A 8 -22.77 -13.19 28.50
CA VAL A 8 -22.26 -12.21 27.54
C VAL A 8 -21.13 -12.89 26.77
N GLY A 9 -21.37 -13.13 25.48
CA GLY A 9 -20.41 -13.77 24.56
C GLY A 9 -19.08 -13.01 24.54
N GLU A 10 -18.01 -13.79 24.60
CA GLU A 10 -16.62 -13.35 24.65
C GLU A 10 -16.31 -12.31 23.57
N VAL A 11 -15.71 -11.21 24.01
CA VAL A 11 -15.12 -10.20 23.13
C VAL A 11 -13.98 -10.89 22.38
N HIS A 12 -14.19 -11.19 21.09
CA HIS A 12 -13.11 -11.55 20.19
C HIS A 12 -12.10 -10.40 20.18
N GLN A 13 -10.98 -10.57 20.89
CA GLN A 13 -9.75 -9.84 20.60
C GLN A 13 -9.37 -10.20 19.16
N LEU A 14 -9.75 -9.32 18.23
CA LEU A 14 -9.13 -9.25 16.92
C LEU A 14 -7.70 -8.78 17.17
N GLU A 15 -6.81 -9.72 17.53
CA GLU A 15 -5.39 -9.52 17.27
C GLU A 15 -5.30 -9.27 15.76
N GLU A 16 -4.87 -8.06 15.40
CA GLU A 16 -4.67 -7.67 14.02
C GLU A 16 -3.56 -8.55 13.48
N PHE A 17 -3.92 -9.67 12.83
CA PHE A 17 -2.96 -10.58 12.24
C PHE A 17 -2.26 -9.86 11.09
N VAL A 18 -1.06 -9.37 11.38
CA VAL A 18 -0.17 -8.77 10.40
C VAL A 18 0.49 -9.93 9.65
N LEU A 19 0.04 -10.16 8.41
CA LEU A 19 0.69 -11.13 7.54
C LEU A 19 2.00 -10.52 7.03
N ASP A 20 3.12 -10.95 7.60
CA ASP A 20 4.47 -10.63 7.17
C ASP A 20 5.28 -11.90 6.81
N ALA A 21 6.51 -11.71 6.35
CA ALA A 21 7.38 -12.82 5.94
C ALA A 21 7.70 -13.76 7.10
N ASP A 22 7.85 -13.22 8.32
CA ASP A 22 8.24 -13.96 9.52
C ASP A 22 7.10 -14.87 9.99
N VAL A 23 5.85 -14.39 9.95
CA VAL A 23 4.65 -15.17 10.29
C VAL A 23 4.42 -16.30 9.28
N ILE A 24 4.66 -16.04 7.99
CA ILE A 24 4.55 -17.10 6.97
C ILE A 24 5.63 -18.18 7.17
N GLU A 25 6.84 -17.78 7.54
CA GLU A 25 7.94 -18.72 7.82
C GLU A 25 7.75 -19.49 9.13
N ASP A 26 7.18 -18.87 10.15
CA ASP A 26 6.80 -19.55 11.39
C ASP A 26 5.75 -20.64 11.13
N ILE A 27 4.70 -20.35 10.34
CA ILE A 27 3.69 -21.35 9.97
C ILE A 27 4.29 -22.48 9.12
N PHE A 28 5.26 -22.16 8.26
CA PHE A 28 5.94 -23.15 7.44
C PHE A 28 6.82 -24.10 8.27
N ASN A 29 7.55 -23.56 9.26
CA ASN A 29 8.46 -24.33 10.11
C ASN A 29 7.74 -25.05 11.26
N ASN A 30 6.65 -24.47 11.76
CA ASN A 30 5.85 -25.00 12.85
C ASN A 30 4.35 -25.03 12.46
N PRO A 31 3.94 -26.04 11.67
CA PRO A 31 2.59 -26.12 11.12
C PRO A 31 1.52 -26.30 12.22
N ASP A 32 0.84 -25.21 12.57
CA ASP A 32 -0.30 -25.21 13.50
C ASP A 32 -1.63 -25.14 12.72
N PRO A 33 -2.59 -26.06 12.95
CA PRO A 33 -3.89 -26.05 12.27
C PRO A 33 -4.72 -24.78 12.47
N LYS A 34 -4.61 -24.11 13.63
CA LYS A 34 -5.29 -22.84 13.91
C LYS A 34 -4.68 -21.72 13.09
N LYS A 35 -3.35 -21.59 13.08
CA LYS A 35 -2.64 -20.56 12.30
C LYS A 35 -2.86 -20.75 10.79
N THR A 36 -2.91 -22.01 10.33
CA THR A 36 -3.19 -22.35 8.93
C THR A 36 -4.59 -21.86 8.50
N LYS A 37 -5.62 -22.12 9.33
CA LYS A 37 -6.99 -21.65 9.07
C LYS A 37 -7.11 -20.13 9.14
N GLU A 38 -6.35 -19.50 10.01
CA GLU A 38 -6.30 -18.05 10.11
C GLU A 38 -5.68 -17.42 8.87
N LEU A 39 -4.54 -17.96 8.40
CA LEU A 39 -3.90 -17.56 7.16
C LEU A 39 -4.87 -17.64 5.97
N GLU A 40 -5.59 -18.75 5.84
CA GLU A 40 -6.60 -18.93 4.79
C GLU A 40 -7.68 -17.83 4.83
N LYS A 41 -8.24 -17.54 6.01
CA LYS A 41 -9.25 -16.48 6.17
C LYS A 41 -8.71 -15.10 5.76
N ILE A 42 -7.45 -14.83 6.04
CA ILE A 42 -6.81 -13.55 5.72
C ILE A 42 -6.59 -13.42 4.22
N LEU A 43 -6.13 -14.47 3.56
CA LEU A 43 -5.97 -14.49 2.10
C LEU A 43 -7.32 -14.25 1.41
N ILE A 44 -8.39 -14.91 1.85
CA ILE A 44 -9.74 -14.69 1.32
C ILE A 44 -10.15 -13.22 1.45
N LYS A 45 -9.96 -12.61 2.64
CA LYS A 45 -10.26 -11.19 2.86
C LYS A 45 -9.44 -10.27 1.94
N ARG A 46 -8.15 -10.54 1.76
CA ARG A 46 -7.26 -9.77 0.87
C ARG A 46 -7.69 -9.90 -0.59
N PHE A 47 -8.01 -11.11 -1.05
CA PHE A 47 -8.50 -11.33 -2.41
C PHE A 47 -9.81 -10.61 -2.67
N GLN A 48 -10.74 -10.62 -1.72
CA GLN A 48 -11.99 -9.87 -1.82
C GLN A 48 -11.76 -8.35 -1.91
N LYS A 49 -10.83 -7.82 -1.12
CA LYS A 49 -10.44 -6.40 -1.15
C LYS A 49 -9.91 -5.98 -2.53
N HIS A 50 -9.24 -6.89 -3.24
CA HIS A 50 -8.63 -6.67 -4.55
C HIS A 50 -9.36 -7.40 -5.70
N ALA A 51 -10.64 -7.72 -5.54
CA ALA A 51 -11.40 -8.54 -6.50
C ALA A 51 -11.51 -7.95 -7.92
N GLY A 52 -11.28 -6.64 -8.08
CA GLY A 52 -11.23 -5.97 -9.38
C GLY A 52 -9.94 -6.21 -10.18
N ASP A 53 -8.92 -6.82 -9.58
CA ASP A 53 -7.63 -7.08 -10.21
C ASP A 53 -7.52 -8.55 -10.67
N LEU A 54 -7.11 -8.74 -11.93
CA LEU A 54 -6.97 -10.06 -12.56
C LEU A 54 -5.93 -10.96 -11.85
N LYS A 55 -4.88 -10.38 -11.25
CA LYS A 55 -3.87 -11.15 -10.49
C LYS A 55 -4.49 -11.76 -9.24
N PHE A 56 -5.24 -10.96 -8.48
CA PHE A 56 -5.89 -11.41 -7.24
C PHE A 56 -7.02 -12.41 -7.51
N LYS A 57 -7.72 -12.28 -8.65
CA LYS A 57 -8.68 -13.30 -9.09
C LYS A 57 -8.01 -14.66 -9.33
N LYS A 58 -6.87 -14.69 -10.01
CA LYS A 58 -6.11 -15.94 -10.23
C LYS A 58 -5.59 -16.55 -8.92
N LEU A 59 -5.13 -15.71 -7.98
CA LEU A 59 -4.71 -16.16 -6.66
C LEU A 59 -5.87 -16.78 -5.87
N SER A 60 -7.06 -16.18 -5.96
CA SER A 60 -8.28 -16.73 -5.34
C SER A 60 -8.70 -18.06 -5.95
N GLU A 61 -8.66 -18.19 -7.28
CA GLU A 61 -8.96 -19.46 -7.98
C GLU A 61 -7.98 -20.56 -7.54
N ARG A 62 -6.69 -20.23 -7.43
CA ARG A 62 -5.65 -21.17 -6.98
C ARG A 62 -5.80 -21.58 -5.51
N LEU A 63 -6.26 -20.68 -4.63
CA LEU A 63 -6.60 -21.04 -3.25
C LEU A 63 -7.75 -22.03 -3.20
N GLU A 64 -8.80 -21.83 -4.01
CA GLU A 64 -9.93 -22.75 -4.05
C GLU A 64 -9.53 -24.14 -4.57
N GLU A 65 -8.74 -24.20 -5.65
CA GLU A 65 -8.18 -25.46 -6.15
C GLU A 65 -7.33 -26.19 -5.09
N LEU A 66 -6.58 -25.44 -4.27
CA LEU A 66 -5.77 -25.99 -3.21
C LEU A 66 -6.64 -26.60 -2.09
N ARG A 67 -7.73 -25.92 -1.71
CA ARG A 67 -8.73 -26.42 -0.74
C ARG A 67 -9.41 -27.68 -1.26
N ASP A 68 -9.84 -27.66 -2.51
CA ASP A 68 -10.46 -28.80 -3.19
C ASP A 68 -9.57 -30.05 -3.17
N LYS A 69 -8.27 -29.88 -3.45
CA LYS A 69 -7.29 -30.98 -3.42
C LYS A 69 -7.07 -31.51 -2.01
N ALA A 70 -7.03 -30.63 -1.00
CA ALA A 70 -6.89 -31.03 0.40
C ALA A 70 -8.13 -31.80 0.88
N GLU A 71 -9.34 -31.33 0.55
CA GLU A 71 -10.60 -31.99 0.91
C GLU A 71 -10.76 -33.37 0.26
N LYS A 72 -10.32 -33.51 -0.99
CA LYS A 72 -10.30 -34.79 -1.72
C LYS A 72 -9.16 -35.72 -1.27
N GLY A 73 -8.30 -35.29 -0.34
CA GLY A 73 -7.13 -36.06 0.12
C GLY A 73 -6.07 -36.27 -0.96
N LEU A 74 -6.06 -35.44 -2.01
CA LEU A 74 -5.10 -35.53 -3.12
C LEU A 74 -3.72 -34.97 -2.77
N ILE A 75 -3.63 -34.18 -1.70
CA ILE A 75 -2.38 -33.60 -1.18
C ILE A 75 -2.29 -33.83 0.33
N SER A 76 -1.06 -33.93 0.83
CA SER A 76 -0.83 -34.06 2.27
C SER A 76 -1.03 -32.74 3.02
N SER A 77 -1.28 -32.79 4.33
CA SER A 77 -1.39 -31.57 5.15
C SER A 77 -0.12 -30.71 5.10
N ILE A 78 1.05 -31.34 5.00
CA ILE A 78 2.34 -30.63 4.85
C ILE A 78 2.38 -29.90 3.50
N GLU A 79 1.97 -30.57 2.43
CA GLU A 79 1.96 -29.98 1.08
C GLU A 79 0.94 -28.85 0.95
N PHE A 80 -0.23 -29.00 1.57
CA PHE A 80 -1.22 -27.93 1.68
C PHE A 80 -0.64 -26.69 2.36
N ILE A 81 0.04 -26.85 3.50
CA ILE A 81 0.64 -25.73 4.23
C ILE A 81 1.75 -25.07 3.40
N LYS A 82 2.57 -25.84 2.70
CA LYS A 82 3.62 -25.30 1.81
C LYS A 82 3.03 -24.44 0.69
N GLU A 83 2.01 -24.94 -0.02
CA GLU A 83 1.36 -24.18 -1.09
C GLU A 83 0.57 -22.98 -0.54
N LEU A 84 -0.01 -23.08 0.65
CA LEU A 84 -0.69 -21.96 1.31
C LEU A 84 0.29 -20.84 1.69
N CYS A 85 1.44 -21.19 2.29
CA CYS A 85 2.51 -20.23 2.58
C CYS A 85 3.05 -19.59 1.29
N LYS A 86 3.15 -20.36 0.20
CA LYS A 86 3.55 -19.83 -1.11
C LYS A 86 2.53 -18.84 -1.66
N LEU A 87 1.24 -19.18 -1.63
CA LEU A 87 0.15 -18.27 -1.99
C LEU A 87 0.18 -16.99 -1.16
N ALA A 88 0.49 -17.09 0.14
CA ALA A 88 0.63 -15.92 1.00
C ALA A 88 1.78 -15.00 0.56
N LYS A 89 2.96 -15.56 0.24
CA LYS A 89 4.09 -14.80 -0.30
C LYS A 89 3.74 -14.15 -1.65
N GLU A 90 3.11 -14.89 -2.56
CA GLU A 90 2.65 -14.37 -3.86
C GLU A 90 1.64 -13.23 -3.71
N THR A 91 0.76 -13.32 -2.71
CA THR A 91 -0.24 -12.27 -2.40
C THR A 91 0.42 -10.98 -1.95
N ILE A 92 1.37 -11.06 -1.00
CA ILE A 92 2.12 -9.88 -0.53
C ILE A 92 2.89 -9.24 -1.68
N LEU A 93 3.52 -10.05 -2.54
CA LEU A 93 4.23 -9.55 -3.72
C LEU A 93 3.27 -8.84 -4.68
N ALA A 94 2.10 -9.42 -4.96
CA ALA A 94 1.10 -8.80 -5.81
C ALA A 94 0.55 -7.49 -5.22
N GLU A 95 0.35 -7.42 -3.90
CA GLU A 95 -0.04 -6.19 -3.20
C GLU A 95 1.04 -5.12 -3.30
N LYS A 96 2.30 -5.49 -3.12
CA LYS A 96 3.44 -4.58 -3.24
C LYS A 96 3.60 -4.06 -4.67
N GLU A 97 3.48 -4.94 -5.67
CA GLU A 97 3.51 -4.54 -7.08
C GLU A 97 2.34 -3.63 -7.44
N LEU A 98 1.14 -3.92 -6.92
CA LEU A 98 -0.03 -3.07 -7.11
C LEU A 98 0.22 -1.69 -6.49
N GLU A 99 0.71 -1.64 -5.25
CA GLU A 99 1.06 -0.39 -4.56
C GLU A 99 2.14 0.39 -5.30
N GLN A 100 3.19 -0.27 -5.79
CA GLN A 100 4.22 0.35 -6.62
C GLN A 100 3.64 0.90 -7.93
N SER A 101 2.82 0.13 -8.63
CA SER A 101 2.17 0.59 -9.88
C SER A 101 1.21 1.76 -9.66
N MET A 102 0.62 1.86 -8.47
CA MET A 102 -0.18 3.01 -8.06
C MET A 102 0.73 4.18 -7.68
N GLN A 103 1.82 3.94 -6.94
CA GLN A 103 2.83 4.93 -6.57
C GLN A 103 3.44 5.57 -7.81
N ASP A 104 3.89 4.80 -8.81
CA ASP A 104 4.47 5.28 -10.07
C ASP A 104 3.52 6.22 -10.85
N LYS A 105 2.21 6.11 -10.62
CA LYS A 105 1.18 6.99 -11.20
C LYS A 105 0.81 8.16 -10.29
N THR A 106 1.30 8.18 -9.06
CA THR A 106 0.97 9.28 -8.15
C THR A 106 1.74 10.54 -8.52
N PRO A 107 1.11 11.71 -8.39
CA PRO A 107 1.81 12.98 -8.51
C PRO A 107 3.00 13.12 -7.53
N LYS A 108 2.98 12.35 -6.43
CA LYS A 108 4.06 12.28 -5.44
C LYS A 108 5.28 11.52 -5.98
N ALA A 109 5.12 10.40 -6.68
CA ALA A 109 6.26 9.66 -7.22
C ALA A 109 6.98 10.42 -8.34
N ALA A 110 6.23 11.09 -9.21
CA ALA A 110 6.81 11.97 -10.22
C ALA A 110 7.69 13.09 -9.61
N LEU A 111 7.25 13.66 -8.48
CA LEU A 111 8.06 14.60 -7.71
C LEU A 111 9.30 13.90 -7.11
N THR A 112 9.19 12.69 -6.58
CA THR A 112 10.35 11.93 -6.08
C THR A 112 11.39 11.69 -7.16
N GLU A 113 10.98 11.22 -8.34
CA GLU A 113 11.87 10.98 -9.48
C GLU A 113 12.57 12.27 -9.92
N LEU A 114 11.82 13.38 -10.06
CA LEU A 114 12.39 14.70 -10.37
C LEU A 114 13.50 15.12 -9.40
N PHE A 115 13.27 14.98 -8.09
CA PHE A 115 14.24 15.43 -7.09
C PHE A 115 15.46 14.49 -6.99
N LEU A 116 15.30 13.21 -7.33
CA LEU A 116 16.42 12.27 -7.47
C LEU A 116 17.26 12.58 -8.73
N GLU A 117 16.62 12.88 -9.86
CA GLU A 117 17.29 13.23 -11.12
C GLU A 117 18.09 14.53 -11.03
N LEU A 118 17.54 15.53 -10.33
CA LEU A 118 18.18 16.84 -10.19
C LEU A 118 19.46 16.81 -9.34
N LYS A 119 19.90 15.63 -8.87
CA LYS A 119 21.15 15.41 -8.10
C LYS A 119 21.40 16.53 -7.11
N THR A 120 20.37 16.91 -6.36
CA THR A 120 20.59 17.82 -5.25
C THR A 120 21.60 17.17 -4.32
N ASP A 121 22.52 17.92 -3.69
CA ASP A 121 23.46 17.39 -2.69
C ASP A 121 22.75 16.84 -1.41
N GLN A 122 21.44 16.63 -1.49
CA GLN A 122 20.57 16.13 -0.44
C GLN A 122 20.54 14.61 -0.47
N THR A 123 20.45 14.01 0.71
CA THR A 123 20.31 12.55 0.83
C THR A 123 18.90 12.10 0.38
N PRO A 124 18.72 10.87 -0.11
CA PRO A 124 17.40 10.34 -0.51
C PRO A 124 16.31 10.51 0.55
N ALA A 125 16.68 10.37 1.84
CA ALA A 125 15.77 10.60 2.96
C ALA A 125 15.29 12.06 3.09
N VAL A 126 16.10 13.04 2.66
CA VAL A 126 15.70 14.46 2.62
C VAL A 126 14.81 14.72 1.41
N VAL A 127 15.09 14.11 0.26
CA VAL A 127 14.24 14.17 -0.94
C VAL A 127 12.82 13.69 -0.64
N GLU A 128 12.67 12.53 0.00
CA GLU A 128 11.35 11.99 0.36
C GLU A 128 10.56 12.94 1.27
N ARG A 129 11.24 13.60 2.21
CA ARG A 129 10.63 14.61 3.09
C ARG A 129 10.18 15.85 2.32
N ILE A 130 11.00 16.35 1.39
CA ILE A 130 10.64 17.50 0.54
C ILE A 130 9.39 17.19 -0.26
N VAL A 131 9.37 16.03 -0.91
CA VAL A 131 8.26 15.60 -1.77
C VAL A 131 6.97 15.40 -0.96
N THR A 132 7.08 14.82 0.23
CA THR A 132 5.94 14.66 1.15
C THR A 132 5.38 16.01 1.60
N ASP A 133 6.24 16.97 1.95
CA ASP A 133 5.81 18.32 2.33
C ASP A 133 5.15 19.05 1.15
N ILE A 134 5.67 18.89 -0.07
CA ILE A 134 5.09 19.47 -1.28
C ILE A 134 3.71 18.86 -1.59
N ASP A 135 3.59 17.53 -1.62
CA ASP A 135 2.30 16.84 -1.85
C ASP A 135 1.24 17.28 -0.83
N ALA A 136 1.60 17.34 0.45
CA ALA A 136 0.69 17.78 1.51
C ALA A 136 0.21 19.23 1.28
N ILE A 137 1.13 20.14 0.96
CA ILE A 137 0.80 21.55 0.72
C ILE A 137 -0.10 21.69 -0.50
N VAL A 138 0.26 21.06 -1.62
CA VAL A 138 -0.52 21.12 -2.88
C VAL A 138 -1.93 20.58 -2.68
N ARG A 139 -2.09 19.48 -1.94
CA ARG A 139 -3.41 18.92 -1.61
C ARG A 139 -4.29 19.88 -0.81
N ILE A 140 -3.70 20.72 0.04
CA ILE A 140 -4.43 21.69 0.86
C ILE A 140 -4.85 22.91 0.02
N VAL A 141 -3.96 23.41 -0.84
CA VAL A 141 -4.21 24.66 -1.58
C VAL A 141 -4.93 24.47 -2.92
N ARG A 142 -4.93 23.25 -3.47
CA ARG A 142 -5.64 22.97 -4.72
C ARG A 142 -7.15 22.99 -4.51
N PHE A 143 -7.85 23.57 -5.48
CA PHE A 143 -9.30 23.54 -5.59
C PHE A 143 -9.68 23.23 -7.05
N PRO A 144 -10.88 22.69 -7.32
CA PRO A 144 -11.29 22.37 -8.69
C PRO A 144 -11.13 23.58 -9.64
N GLY A 145 -10.38 23.41 -10.73
CA GLY A 145 -10.15 24.46 -11.73
C GLY A 145 -9.07 25.48 -11.37
N TRP A 146 -8.27 25.25 -10.32
CA TRP A 146 -7.20 26.17 -9.90
C TRP A 146 -6.21 26.48 -11.04
N GLN A 147 -5.91 25.51 -11.92
CA GLN A 147 -5.03 25.66 -13.09
C GLN A 147 -5.53 26.68 -14.12
N GLN A 148 -6.82 27.00 -14.11
CA GLN A 148 -7.44 27.92 -15.07
C GLN A 148 -7.56 29.35 -14.51
N SER A 149 -7.15 29.56 -13.25
CA SER A 149 -7.30 30.84 -12.55
C SER A 149 -5.94 31.41 -12.14
N VAL A 150 -5.73 32.70 -12.42
CA VAL A 150 -4.48 33.40 -12.03
C VAL A 150 -4.29 33.39 -10.51
N SER A 151 -5.39 33.46 -9.74
CA SER A 151 -5.32 33.40 -8.28
C SER A 151 -4.91 32.02 -7.78
N GLY A 152 -5.46 30.94 -8.34
CA GLY A 152 -5.11 29.57 -7.97
C GLY A 152 -3.67 29.23 -8.34
N GLU A 153 -3.23 29.59 -9.55
CA GLU A 153 -1.84 29.40 -9.96
C GLU A 153 -0.86 30.12 -9.02
N ARG A 154 -1.16 31.38 -8.65
CA ARG A 154 -0.33 32.15 -7.71
C ARG A 154 -0.29 31.51 -6.32
N GLU A 155 -1.42 31.01 -5.82
CA GLU A 155 -1.49 30.36 -4.51
C GLU A 155 -0.63 29.10 -4.45
N VAL A 156 -0.70 28.26 -5.49
CA VAL A 156 0.12 27.05 -5.61
C VAL A 156 1.61 27.40 -5.75
N GLN A 157 1.96 28.36 -6.61
CA GLN A 157 3.35 28.81 -6.77
C GLN A 157 3.96 29.35 -5.47
N LYS A 158 3.22 30.19 -4.74
CA LYS A 158 3.64 30.75 -3.45
C LYS A 158 3.86 29.64 -2.41
N SER A 159 2.96 28.68 -2.38
CA SER A 159 3.01 27.55 -1.46
C SER A 159 4.17 26.60 -1.75
N LEU A 160 4.42 26.30 -3.04
CA LEU A 160 5.58 25.56 -3.50
C LEU A 160 6.89 26.28 -3.12
N ARG A 161 6.99 27.60 -3.34
CA ARG A 161 8.19 28.37 -2.92
C ARG A 161 8.42 28.30 -1.42
N LYS A 162 7.36 28.36 -0.62
CA LYS A 162 7.45 28.24 0.84
C LYS A 162 7.92 26.84 1.27
N ALA A 163 7.47 25.78 0.58
CA ALA A 163 7.93 24.42 0.81
C ALA A 163 9.43 24.29 0.53
N LEU A 164 9.89 24.73 -0.65
CA LEU A 164 11.29 24.70 -1.04
C LEU A 164 12.20 25.58 -0.17
N LEU A 165 11.66 26.66 0.42
CA LEU A 165 12.39 27.55 1.32
C LEU A 165 12.87 26.80 2.58
N LYS A 166 12.03 25.91 3.13
CA LYS A 166 12.36 25.08 4.31
C LYS A 166 13.64 24.26 4.09
N TYR A 167 13.90 23.87 2.85
CA TYR A 167 15.05 23.05 2.44
C TYR A 167 16.15 23.85 1.73
N LYS A 168 16.04 25.19 1.73
CA LYS A 168 16.98 26.10 1.04
C LYS A 168 17.06 25.89 -0.48
N LEU A 169 16.07 25.22 -1.09
CA LEU A 169 15.99 24.97 -2.54
C LEU A 169 15.22 26.06 -3.30
N HIS A 170 14.58 27.00 -2.60
CA HIS A 170 13.81 28.11 -3.19
C HIS A 170 14.59 29.03 -4.16
N LYS A 171 15.92 28.96 -4.19
CA LYS A 171 16.77 29.75 -5.10
C LYS A 171 16.98 29.07 -6.46
N ASP A 172 16.70 27.78 -6.55
CA ASP A 172 16.82 27.02 -7.78
C ASP A 172 15.55 27.22 -8.63
N GLN A 173 15.64 28.14 -9.58
CA GLN A 173 14.54 28.48 -10.47
C GLN A 173 14.19 27.31 -11.42
N ALA A 174 15.18 26.53 -11.86
CA ALA A 174 14.95 25.40 -12.75
C ALA A 174 14.21 24.26 -12.03
N LEU A 175 14.61 23.97 -10.79
CA LEU A 175 13.91 23.01 -9.93
C LEU A 175 12.48 23.47 -9.62
N PHE A 176 12.29 24.77 -9.32
CA PHE A 176 10.97 25.34 -9.10
C PHE A 176 10.05 25.20 -10.31
N GLU A 177 10.52 25.56 -11.51
CA GLU A 177 9.73 25.49 -12.74
C GLU A 177 9.34 24.06 -13.09
N ARG A 178 10.28 23.11 -12.96
CA ARG A 178 9.98 21.69 -13.16
C ARG A 178 8.95 21.20 -12.14
N ALA A 179 9.19 21.39 -10.85
CA ALA A 179 8.27 20.95 -9.80
C ALA A 179 6.87 21.56 -9.96
N TYR A 180 6.78 22.84 -10.32
CA TYR A 180 5.50 23.49 -10.61
C TYR A 180 4.81 22.92 -11.87
N GLY A 181 5.57 22.65 -12.94
CA GLY A 181 5.07 21.99 -14.14
C GLY A 181 4.42 20.64 -13.82
N TYR A 182 5.11 19.79 -13.05
CA TYR A 182 4.56 18.52 -12.59
C TYR A 182 3.32 18.70 -11.71
N ILE A 183 3.33 19.66 -10.80
CA ILE A 183 2.13 19.94 -9.99
C ILE A 183 0.94 20.31 -10.88
N LYS A 184 1.15 21.12 -11.91
CA LYS A 184 0.10 21.54 -12.84
C LYS A 184 -0.45 20.38 -13.69
N GLU A 185 0.42 19.45 -14.08
CA GLU A 185 0.07 18.29 -14.91
C GLU A 185 -0.67 17.20 -14.12
N TYR A 186 -0.31 16.98 -12.86
CA TYR A 186 -0.75 15.80 -12.10
C TYR A 186 -1.74 16.10 -10.95
N TYR A 187 -1.94 17.35 -10.51
CA TYR A 187 -2.83 17.70 -9.36
C TYR A 187 -4.08 18.50 -9.70
#